data_AF-A0A2G4TAB4-F1
#
_entry.id   AF-A0A2G4TAB4-F1
#
_cell.length_a   1.000
_cell.length_b   1.000
_cell.length_c   1.000
_cell.angle_alpha   90.00
_cell.angle_beta   90.00
_cell.angle_gamma   90.00
#
_symmetry.space_group_name_H-M   'P 1'
#
loop_
_entity.id
_entity.type
_entity.pdbx_description
1 polymer ?
#
loop_
_entity_poly.entity_id
_entity_poly.type
_entity_poly.pdbx_seq_one_letter_code
_entity_poly.pdbx_strand_id
1 'polypeptide(L)'
;MIPITSYSQYPFNPQSECLDDNLEKNLRESHERERYLERIIHSQANQLKSPSVENTLHTLKNIYLYNQNESKIQHSNEMDRLKNEIDMLSRKRHRLDVITQHLNHLELFTNESQDEIQDRKWLLWKIKMNELKLAMKDIELEALYRKQSTNLTNLSLLADKLLKDDNKKRKMNDDRQRWSRMWSRKEDEILMETVQNVGTSDWQRISNCLHERTPHECFERWQMISSNPRKLPSISALLD
;
A
#
# COMPACT_ATOMS: atom_id res chain seq x y z
N MET A 1 -50.70 41.33 -27.89
CA MET A 1 -50.32 40.20 -28.77
C MET A 1 -48.83 40.33 -29.11
N ILE A 2 -48.03 39.33 -28.67
CA ILE A 2 -46.71 38.83 -29.15
C ILE A 2 -45.53 39.85 -29.20
N PRO A 3 -44.25 39.51 -28.85
CA PRO A 3 -43.64 38.17 -28.74
C PRO A 3 -42.94 37.82 -27.42
N ILE A 4 -42.90 36.50 -27.19
CA ILE A 4 -41.95 35.80 -26.34
C ILE A 4 -40.64 35.71 -27.12
N THR A 5 -39.54 36.25 -26.57
CA THR A 5 -38.19 35.90 -26.99
C THR A 5 -37.51 35.09 -25.89
N SER A 6 -37.07 33.91 -26.30
CA SER A 6 -36.14 33.02 -25.60
C SER A 6 -34.80 33.72 -25.35
N TYR A 7 -34.43 33.94 -24.09
CA TYR A 7 -33.08 33.73 -23.55
C TYR A 7 -33.03 34.21 -22.09
N SER A 8 -33.07 33.30 -21.14
CA SER A 8 -32.43 33.50 -19.84
C SER A 8 -32.01 32.12 -19.34
N GLN A 9 -30.89 31.65 -19.87
CA GLN A 9 -30.09 30.64 -19.18
C GLN A 9 -29.69 31.23 -17.84
N TYR A 10 -30.21 30.61 -16.78
CA TYR A 10 -29.93 30.94 -15.40
C TYR A 10 -28.42 30.96 -15.11
N PRO A 11 -28.01 31.70 -14.07
CA PRO A 11 -26.63 32.05 -13.82
C PRO A 11 -25.86 30.82 -13.34
N PHE A 12 -24.63 30.75 -13.82
CA PHE A 12 -23.51 30.01 -13.26
C PHE A 12 -23.70 29.78 -11.74
N ASN A 13 -23.83 28.52 -11.32
CA ASN A 13 -23.71 28.10 -9.92
C ASN A 13 -22.33 27.44 -9.75
N PRO A 14 -21.27 28.18 -9.41
CA PRO A 14 -19.94 27.62 -9.25
C PRO A 14 -19.76 27.17 -7.80
N GLN A 15 -20.30 26.01 -7.41
CA GLN A 15 -19.96 25.28 -6.17
C GLN A 15 -20.91 24.09 -5.95
N SER A 16 -20.83 23.01 -6.73
CA SER A 16 -21.29 21.69 -6.24
C SER A 16 -20.87 20.50 -7.12
N GLU A 17 -19.67 20.49 -7.70
CA GLU A 17 -19.23 19.31 -8.47
C GLU A 17 -17.76 18.97 -8.24
N CYS A 18 -17.55 17.66 -8.02
CA CYS A 18 -16.31 16.92 -8.26
C CYS A 18 -15.24 16.86 -7.15
N LEU A 19 -15.59 16.32 -5.98
CA LEU A 19 -14.64 15.56 -5.15
C LEU A 19 -15.05 14.07 -4.96
N ASP A 20 -16.29 13.71 -5.30
CA ASP A 20 -16.88 12.38 -5.06
C ASP A 20 -16.84 11.44 -6.29
N ASP A 21 -16.87 11.99 -7.51
CA ASP A 21 -16.94 11.20 -8.75
C ASP A 21 -15.75 10.25 -8.94
N ASN A 22 -14.57 10.64 -8.46
CA ASN A 22 -13.37 9.82 -8.57
C ASN A 22 -13.43 8.64 -7.58
N LEU A 23 -13.94 8.85 -6.37
CA LEU A 23 -14.12 7.78 -5.39
C LEU A 23 -15.20 6.79 -5.86
N GLU A 24 -16.33 7.30 -6.34
CA GLU A 24 -17.42 6.48 -6.85
C GLU A 24 -17.02 5.69 -8.11
N LYS A 25 -16.25 6.32 -9.02
CA LYS A 25 -15.67 5.64 -10.18
C LYS A 25 -14.68 4.56 -9.77
N ASN A 26 -13.79 4.84 -8.83
CA ASN A 26 -12.83 3.85 -8.34
C ASN A 26 -13.52 2.67 -7.63
N LEU A 27 -14.59 2.95 -6.86
CA LEU A 27 -15.39 1.93 -6.19
C LEU A 27 -16.12 1.04 -7.21
N ARG A 28 -16.71 1.66 -8.25
CA ARG A 28 -17.37 0.95 -9.35
C ARG A 28 -16.41 0.06 -10.12
N GLU A 29 -15.26 0.58 -10.50
CA GLU A 29 -14.21 -0.21 -11.16
C GLU A 29 -13.69 -1.34 -10.26
N SER A 30 -13.61 -1.13 -8.95
CA SER A 30 -13.23 -2.19 -7.98
C SER A 30 -14.27 -3.32 -7.93
N HIS A 31 -15.55 -2.98 -7.82
CA HIS A 31 -16.64 -3.97 -7.81
C HIS A 31 -16.77 -4.72 -9.13
N GLU A 32 -16.52 -4.07 -10.27
CA GLU A 32 -16.52 -4.73 -11.57
C GLU A 32 -15.36 -5.73 -11.72
N ARG A 33 -14.17 -5.38 -11.21
CA ARG A 33 -13.02 -6.30 -11.13
C ARG A 33 -13.34 -7.50 -10.25
N GLU A 34 -13.96 -7.27 -9.09
CA GLU A 34 -14.36 -8.32 -8.16
C GLU A 34 -15.34 -9.31 -8.82
N ARG A 35 -16.42 -8.82 -9.44
CA ARG A 35 -17.38 -9.66 -10.18
C ARG A 35 -16.77 -10.38 -11.39
N TYR A 36 -15.75 -9.80 -12.01
CA TYR A 36 -15.01 -10.46 -13.10
C TYR A 36 -14.18 -11.63 -12.57
N LEU A 37 -13.46 -11.43 -11.47
CA LEU A 37 -12.70 -12.48 -10.79
C LEU A 37 -13.63 -13.59 -10.28
N GLU A 38 -14.77 -13.25 -9.67
CA GLU A 38 -15.78 -14.23 -9.25
C GLU A 38 -16.29 -15.08 -10.43
N ARG A 39 -16.57 -14.46 -11.58
CA ARG A 39 -16.99 -15.20 -12.78
C ARG A 39 -15.91 -16.17 -13.28
N ILE A 40 -14.64 -15.78 -13.20
CA ILE A 40 -13.53 -16.67 -13.54
C ILE A 40 -13.41 -17.81 -12.53
N ILE A 41 -13.51 -17.52 -11.23
CA ILE A 41 -13.49 -18.54 -10.16
C ILE A 41 -14.61 -19.54 -10.39
N HIS A 42 -15.84 -19.08 -10.63
CA HIS A 42 -16.97 -19.95 -10.90
C HIS A 42 -16.77 -20.78 -12.17
N SER A 43 -16.25 -20.18 -13.24
CA SER A 43 -15.96 -20.88 -14.49
C SER A 43 -14.89 -21.97 -14.31
N GLN A 44 -13.80 -21.68 -13.59
CA GLN A 44 -12.69 -22.60 -13.35
C GLN A 44 -13.03 -23.67 -12.30
N ALA A 45 -13.79 -23.33 -11.25
CA ALA A 45 -14.33 -24.28 -10.29
C ALA A 45 -15.24 -25.31 -10.96
N ASN A 46 -16.10 -24.87 -11.88
CA ASN A 46 -16.95 -25.74 -12.68
C ASN A 46 -16.14 -26.66 -13.62
N GLN A 47 -14.99 -26.20 -14.12
CA GLN A 47 -14.07 -27.02 -14.92
C GLN A 47 -13.34 -28.09 -14.10
N LEU A 48 -13.12 -27.85 -12.80
CA LEU A 48 -12.30 -28.73 -11.95
C LEU A 48 -13.09 -29.84 -11.22
N LYS A 49 -14.42 -29.85 -11.26
CA LYS A 49 -15.36 -30.79 -10.59
C LYS A 49 -15.21 -30.95 -9.05
N SER A 50 -14.03 -30.75 -8.46
CA SER A 50 -13.75 -30.65 -7.01
C SER A 50 -12.49 -29.79 -6.78
N PRO A 51 -12.64 -28.45 -6.69
CA PRO A 51 -11.51 -27.55 -6.52
C PRO A 51 -11.06 -27.51 -5.05
N SER A 52 -9.81 -27.87 -4.80
CA SER A 52 -9.14 -27.62 -3.51
C SER A 52 -8.94 -26.12 -3.32
N VAL A 53 -9.12 -25.62 -2.10
CA VAL A 53 -8.90 -24.21 -1.71
C VAL A 53 -7.52 -23.72 -2.17
N GLU A 54 -6.49 -24.56 -2.07
CA GLU A 54 -5.12 -24.24 -2.48
C GLU A 54 -5.01 -24.01 -4.00
N ASN A 55 -5.71 -24.81 -4.81
CA ASN A 55 -5.69 -24.68 -6.27
C ASN A 55 -6.46 -23.42 -6.72
N THR A 56 -7.55 -23.10 -6.03
CA THR A 56 -8.32 -21.88 -6.29
C THR A 56 -7.51 -20.64 -5.92
N LEU A 57 -6.83 -20.65 -4.77
CA LEU A 57 -5.94 -19.57 -4.34
C LEU A 57 -4.74 -19.40 -5.29
N HIS A 58 -4.13 -20.50 -5.73
CA HIS A 58 -3.04 -20.46 -6.70
C HIS A 58 -3.48 -19.84 -8.03
N THR A 59 -4.64 -20.24 -8.53
CA THR A 59 -5.17 -19.70 -9.79
C THR A 59 -5.53 -18.22 -9.66
N LEU A 60 -6.12 -17.80 -8.53
CA LEU A 60 -6.39 -16.40 -8.23
C LEU A 60 -5.12 -15.55 -8.19
N LYS A 61 -4.09 -16.07 -7.52
CA LYS A 61 -2.77 -15.43 -7.48
C LYS A 61 -2.19 -15.26 -8.89
N ASN A 62 -2.29 -16.28 -9.74
CA ASN A 62 -1.81 -16.21 -11.11
C ASN A 62 -2.59 -15.20 -11.95
N ILE A 63 -3.92 -15.14 -11.82
CA ILE A 63 -4.76 -14.15 -12.51
C ILE A 63 -4.41 -12.73 -12.07
N TYR A 64 -4.25 -12.49 -10.77
CA TYR A 64 -3.87 -11.19 -10.25
C TYR A 64 -2.49 -10.76 -10.77
N LEU A 65 -1.51 -11.66 -10.72
CA LEU A 65 -0.16 -11.39 -11.23
C LEU A 65 -0.16 -11.14 -12.74
N TYR A 66 -0.94 -11.89 -13.51
CA TYR A 66 -1.09 -11.68 -14.95
C TYR A 66 -1.72 -10.32 -15.25
N ASN A 67 -2.82 -9.96 -14.59
CA ASN A 67 -3.46 -8.65 -14.76
C ASN A 67 -2.53 -7.50 -14.38
N GLN A 68 -1.78 -7.64 -13.28
CA GLN A 68 -0.82 -6.63 -12.87
C GLN A 68 0.33 -6.49 -13.88
N ASN A 69 0.76 -7.59 -14.49
CA ASN A 69 1.77 -7.59 -15.53
C ASN A 69 1.25 -6.94 -16.82
N GLU A 70 0.04 -7.28 -17.25
CA GLU A 70 -0.62 -6.67 -18.41
C GLU A 70 -0.77 -5.15 -18.24
N SER A 71 -1.21 -4.68 -17.07
CA SER A 71 -1.28 -3.24 -16.78
C SER A 71 0.10 -2.57 -16.87
N LYS A 72 1.16 -3.22 -16.36
CA LYS A 72 2.54 -2.70 -16.49
C LYS A 72 2.99 -2.62 -17.94
N ILE A 73 2.71 -3.64 -18.74
CA ILE A 73 3.05 -3.67 -20.17
C ILE A 73 2.30 -2.57 -20.92
N GLN A 74 1.01 -2.39 -20.65
CA GLN A 74 0.20 -1.31 -21.26
C GLN A 74 0.76 0.07 -20.92
N HIS A 75 1.09 0.33 -19.65
CA HIS A 75 1.72 1.59 -19.25
C HIS A 75 3.07 1.79 -19.93
N SER A 76 3.91 0.74 -20.01
CA SER A 76 5.20 0.82 -20.71
C SER A 76 5.02 1.18 -22.19
N ASN A 77 4.11 0.52 -22.88
CA ASN A 77 3.83 0.78 -24.30
C ASN A 77 3.31 2.20 -24.54
N GLU A 78 2.47 2.72 -23.64
CA GLU A 78 1.97 4.09 -23.73
C GLU A 78 3.10 5.11 -23.50
N MET A 79 3.98 4.86 -22.55
CA MET A 79 5.17 5.69 -22.32
C MET A 79 6.09 5.73 -23.56
N ASP A 80 6.29 4.59 -24.23
CA ASP A 80 7.09 4.52 -25.46
C ASP A 80 6.45 5.29 -26.62
N ARG A 81 5.12 5.22 -26.76
CA ARG A 81 4.38 6.02 -27.77
C ARG A 81 4.55 7.51 -27.53
N LEU A 82 4.32 7.96 -26.30
CA LEU A 82 4.46 9.37 -25.92
C LEU A 82 5.90 9.87 -26.12
N LYS A 83 6.88 9.06 -25.76
CA LYS A 83 8.30 9.37 -25.99
C LYS A 83 8.59 9.57 -27.49
N ASN A 84 8.08 8.67 -28.35
CA ASN A 84 8.24 8.80 -29.80
C ASN A 84 7.57 10.05 -30.37
N GLU A 85 6.41 10.45 -29.82
CA GLU A 85 5.71 11.66 -30.20
C GLU A 85 6.49 12.92 -29.80
N ILE A 86 7.01 12.98 -28.57
CA ILE A 86 7.87 14.07 -28.10
C ILE A 86 9.11 14.21 -28.99
N ASP A 87 9.74 13.09 -29.34
CA ASP A 87 10.90 13.05 -30.23
C ASP A 87 10.56 13.60 -31.63
N MET A 88 9.42 13.19 -32.18
CA MET A 88 8.93 13.65 -33.47
C MET A 88 8.62 15.15 -33.46
N LEU A 89 7.95 15.65 -32.42
CA LEU A 89 7.66 17.06 -32.23
C LEU A 89 8.94 17.89 -32.04
N SER A 90 9.92 17.37 -31.31
CA SER A 90 11.23 18.00 -31.12
C SER A 90 11.98 18.15 -32.45
N ARG A 91 11.98 17.11 -33.29
CA ARG A 91 12.54 17.17 -34.65
C ARG A 91 11.82 18.20 -35.52
N LYS A 92 10.48 18.26 -35.46
CA LYS A 92 9.70 19.27 -36.20
C LYS A 92 10.03 20.70 -35.75
N ARG A 93 10.09 20.93 -34.44
CA ARG A 93 10.48 22.23 -33.86
C ARG A 93 11.85 22.65 -34.35
N HIS A 94 12.83 21.76 -34.28
CA HIS A 94 14.19 22.06 -34.74
C HIS A 94 14.24 22.45 -36.23
N ARG A 95 13.48 21.75 -37.09
CA ARG A 95 13.39 22.12 -38.52
C ARG A 95 12.80 23.52 -38.73
N LEU A 96 11.76 23.87 -37.96
CA LEU A 96 11.17 25.21 -38.01
C LEU A 96 12.18 26.27 -37.55
N ASP A 97 12.90 26.03 -36.45
CA ASP A 97 13.92 26.96 -35.94
C ASP A 97 15.00 27.24 -37.01
N VAL A 98 15.45 26.21 -37.73
CA VAL A 98 16.43 26.34 -38.81
C VAL A 98 15.87 27.17 -39.98
N ILE A 99 14.60 26.98 -40.34
CA ILE A 99 13.94 27.77 -41.40
C ILE A 99 13.81 29.23 -40.95
N THR A 100 13.37 29.47 -39.73
CA THR A 100 13.24 30.82 -39.16
C THR A 100 14.58 31.55 -39.11
N GLN A 101 15.66 30.86 -38.75
CA GLN A 101 17.02 31.43 -38.78
C GLN A 101 17.45 31.82 -40.20
N HIS A 102 17.14 30.99 -41.22
CA HIS A 102 17.40 31.33 -42.62
C HIS A 102 16.59 32.54 -43.08
N LEU A 103 15.30 32.61 -42.71
CA LEU A 103 14.45 33.75 -43.05
C LEU A 103 14.93 35.05 -42.40
N ASN A 104 15.41 35.00 -41.15
CA ASN A 104 15.99 36.17 -40.49
C ASN A 104 17.28 36.65 -41.15
N HIS A 105 18.06 35.77 -41.77
CA HIS A 105 19.24 36.18 -42.55
C HIS A 105 18.87 36.73 -43.93
N LEU A 106 17.63 36.50 -44.40
CA LEU A 106 17.13 36.95 -45.70
C LEU A 106 16.44 38.33 -45.63
N GLU A 107 16.73 39.18 -44.64
CA GLU A 107 16.17 40.54 -44.53
C GLU A 107 16.29 41.30 -45.87
N LEU A 108 15.19 41.26 -46.63
CA LEU A 108 14.88 42.08 -47.77
C LEU A 108 14.34 43.39 -47.21
N PHE A 109 14.98 44.50 -47.57
CA PHE A 109 14.41 45.83 -47.45
C PHE A 109 12.98 45.86 -47.99
N THR A 110 11.99 46.24 -47.17
CA THR A 110 10.89 47.17 -47.51
C THR A 110 9.91 47.33 -46.35
N ASN A 111 9.36 48.54 -46.20
CA ASN A 111 8.29 48.95 -45.27
C ASN A 111 7.28 47.84 -44.94
N GLU A 112 7.32 47.30 -43.72
CA GLU A 112 6.34 46.33 -43.21
C GLU A 112 4.93 46.94 -43.17
N SER A 113 3.95 46.20 -43.69
CA SER A 113 2.54 46.58 -43.63
C SER A 113 1.97 46.35 -42.22
N GLN A 114 0.96 47.13 -41.83
CA GLN A 114 0.35 47.06 -40.49
C GLN A 114 -0.21 45.65 -40.16
N ASP A 115 -0.64 44.89 -41.17
CA ASP A 115 -1.18 43.53 -41.00
C ASP A 115 -0.09 42.51 -40.63
N GLU A 116 1.11 42.62 -41.20
CA GLU A 116 2.24 41.74 -40.88
C GLU A 116 2.71 41.92 -39.42
N ILE A 117 2.67 43.15 -38.92
CA ILE A 117 2.96 43.48 -37.52
C ILE A 117 1.92 42.86 -36.59
N GLN A 118 0.64 42.84 -37.00
CA GLN A 118 -0.45 42.29 -36.21
C GLN A 118 -0.39 40.75 -36.13
N ASP A 119 -0.10 40.10 -37.26
CA ASP A 119 0.10 38.66 -37.33
C ASP A 119 1.28 38.20 -36.48
N ARG A 120 2.40 38.96 -36.50
CA ARG A 120 3.56 38.72 -35.64
C ARG A 120 3.21 38.79 -34.16
N LYS A 121 2.43 39.80 -33.74
CA LYS A 121 1.97 39.93 -32.35
C LYS A 121 1.07 38.76 -31.93
N TRP A 122 0.19 38.31 -32.82
CA TRP A 122 -0.70 37.18 -32.57
C TRP A 122 0.06 35.86 -32.42
N LEU A 123 1.06 35.62 -33.27
CA LEU A 123 1.93 34.44 -33.19
C LEU A 123 2.74 34.43 -31.89
N LEU A 124 3.31 35.57 -31.50
CA LEU A 124 4.01 35.71 -30.20
C LEU A 124 3.09 35.42 -29.02
N TRP A 125 1.86 35.92 -29.04
CA TRP A 125 0.88 35.63 -28.00
C TRP A 125 0.54 34.14 -27.92
N LYS A 126 0.39 33.47 -29.07
CA LYS A 126 0.18 32.01 -29.13
C LYS A 126 1.35 31.23 -28.53
N ILE A 127 2.58 31.61 -28.86
CA ILE A 127 3.78 30.99 -28.28
C ILE A 127 3.76 31.18 -26.77
N LYS A 128 3.50 32.40 -26.28
CA LYS A 128 3.45 32.68 -24.84
C LYS A 128 2.37 31.88 -24.11
N MET A 129 1.20 31.71 -24.71
CA MET A 129 0.15 30.88 -24.13
C MET A 129 0.53 29.40 -24.08
N ASN A 130 1.23 28.89 -25.09
CA ASN A 130 1.71 27.51 -25.08
C ASN A 130 2.80 27.29 -24.03
N GLU A 131 3.70 28.26 -23.81
CA GLU A 131 4.67 28.22 -22.71
C GLU A 131 3.97 28.12 -21.34
N LEU A 132 2.94 28.93 -21.11
CA LEU A 132 2.17 28.89 -19.86
C LEU A 132 1.44 27.55 -19.67
N LYS A 133 0.88 27.00 -20.75
CA LYS A 133 0.25 25.67 -20.71
C LYS A 133 1.24 24.57 -20.38
N LEU A 134 2.45 24.64 -20.94
CA LEU A 134 3.52 23.69 -20.66
C LEU A 134 3.94 23.77 -19.18
N ALA A 135 4.19 24.99 -18.68
CA ALA A 135 4.53 25.21 -17.26
C ALA A 135 3.45 24.69 -16.29
N MET A 136 2.17 24.86 -16.63
CA MET A 136 1.07 24.30 -15.85
C MET A 136 1.11 22.77 -15.80
N LYS A 137 1.44 22.12 -16.93
CA LYS A 137 1.57 20.66 -17.01
C LYS A 137 2.75 20.15 -16.19
N ASP A 138 3.86 20.88 -16.17
CA ASP A 138 5.01 20.55 -15.33
C ASP A 138 4.66 20.60 -13.83
N ILE A 139 3.90 21.62 -13.41
CA ILE A 139 3.41 21.75 -12.02
C ILE A 139 2.47 20.58 -11.65
N GLU A 140 1.55 20.22 -12.56
CA GLU A 140 0.62 19.11 -12.35
C GLU A 140 1.36 17.78 -12.19
N LEU A 141 2.37 17.56 -13.04
CA LEU A 141 3.25 16.40 -12.99
C LEU A 141 4.05 16.35 -11.67
N GLU A 142 4.63 17.47 -11.23
CA GLU A 142 5.28 17.56 -9.91
C GLU A 142 4.33 17.19 -8.76
N ALA A 143 3.09 17.68 -8.78
CA ALA A 143 2.11 17.38 -7.75
C ALA A 143 1.77 15.87 -7.69
N LEU A 144 1.65 15.22 -8.85
CA LEU A 144 1.44 13.77 -8.94
C LEU A 144 2.63 12.99 -8.39
N TYR A 145 3.86 13.36 -8.76
CA TYR A 145 5.07 12.73 -8.23
C TYR A 145 5.17 12.88 -6.71
N ARG A 146 4.85 14.06 -6.16
CA ARG A 146 4.81 14.28 -4.70
C ARG A 146 3.78 13.38 -4.03
N LYS A 147 2.57 13.27 -4.58
CA LYS A 147 1.50 12.40 -4.03
C LYS A 147 1.92 10.93 -4.02
N GLN A 148 2.56 10.45 -5.10
CA GLN A 148 3.07 9.09 -5.17
C GLN A 148 4.19 8.86 -4.14
N SER A 149 5.13 9.81 -4.01
CA SER A 149 6.20 9.74 -3.02
C SER A 149 5.64 9.69 -1.60
N THR A 150 4.66 10.53 -1.25
CA THR A 150 4.04 10.51 0.09
C THR A 150 3.35 9.19 0.38
N ASN A 151 2.70 8.59 -0.62
CA ASN A 151 2.08 7.27 -0.46
C ASN A 151 3.12 6.19 -0.17
N LEU A 152 4.26 6.21 -0.89
CA LEU A 152 5.36 5.29 -0.64
C LEU A 152 5.97 5.50 0.75
N THR A 153 6.17 6.75 1.18
CA THR A 153 6.66 7.07 2.53
C THR A 153 5.69 6.60 3.63
N ASN A 154 4.38 6.82 3.45
CA ASN A 154 3.36 6.37 4.39
C ASN A 154 3.32 4.84 4.50
N LEU A 155 3.47 4.12 3.37
CA LEU A 155 3.56 2.66 3.36
C LEU A 155 4.82 2.16 4.07
N SER A 156 5.97 2.84 3.88
CA SER A 156 7.21 2.51 4.60
C SER A 156 7.07 2.71 6.10
N LEU A 157 6.50 3.84 6.53
CA LEU A 157 6.25 4.13 7.95
C LEU A 157 5.28 3.13 8.59
N LEU A 158 4.26 2.71 7.85
CA LEU A 158 3.34 1.67 8.31
C LEU A 158 4.05 0.32 8.46
N ALA A 159 4.90 -0.07 7.50
CA ALA A 159 5.68 -1.30 7.57
C ALA A 159 6.63 -1.29 8.79
N ASP A 160 7.33 -0.18 9.04
CA ASP A 160 8.22 -0.02 10.19
C ASP A 160 7.46 -0.11 11.52
N LYS A 161 6.25 0.45 11.59
CA LYS A 161 5.39 0.36 12.77
C LYS A 161 4.96 -1.09 13.04
N LEU A 162 4.54 -1.81 12.00
CA LEU A 162 4.16 -3.22 12.11
C LEU A 162 5.34 -4.10 12.56
N LEU A 163 6.55 -3.85 12.04
CA LEU A 163 7.76 -4.56 12.47
C LEU A 163 8.09 -4.30 13.95
N LYS A 164 7.93 -3.05 14.41
CA LYS A 164 8.12 -2.70 15.83
C LYS A 164 7.09 -3.38 16.73
N ASP A 165 5.82 -3.41 16.31
CA ASP A 165 4.75 -4.06 17.05
C ASP A 165 4.95 -5.59 17.12
N ASP A 166 5.40 -6.22 16.03
CA ASP A 166 5.70 -7.65 16.00
C ASP A 166 6.91 -7.99 16.90
N ASN A 167 7.99 -7.21 16.82
CA ASN A 167 9.16 -7.38 17.69
C ASN A 167 8.81 -7.19 19.18
N LYS A 168 7.94 -6.22 19.50
CA LYS A 168 7.45 -6.02 20.87
C LYS A 168 6.66 -7.22 21.37
N LYS A 169 5.79 -7.80 20.53
CA LYS A 169 5.03 -9.01 20.85
C LYS A 169 5.96 -10.21 21.08
N ARG A 170 6.96 -10.41 20.22
CA ARG A 170 7.95 -11.48 20.37
C ARG A 170 8.73 -11.34 21.68
N LYS A 171 9.19 -10.13 22.00
CA LYS A 171 9.89 -9.84 23.26
C LYS A 171 9.01 -10.13 24.48
N MET A 172 7.76 -9.67 24.48
CA MET A 172 6.82 -9.98 25.57
C MET A 172 6.57 -11.48 25.73
N ASN A 173 6.52 -12.23 24.63
CA ASN A 173 6.33 -13.67 24.67
C ASN A 173 7.58 -14.40 25.17
N ASP A 174 8.77 -13.96 24.75
CA ASP A 174 10.06 -14.48 25.24
C ASP A 174 10.24 -14.20 26.73
N ASP A 175 9.94 -12.99 27.20
CA ASP A 175 9.96 -12.62 28.62
C ASP A 175 8.97 -13.48 29.41
N ARG A 176 7.73 -13.68 28.91
CA ARG A 176 6.73 -14.56 29.53
C ARG A 176 7.21 -16.01 29.59
N GLN A 177 7.82 -16.53 28.52
CA GLN A 177 8.33 -17.89 28.47
C GLN A 177 9.57 -18.06 29.39
N ARG A 178 10.38 -17.02 29.54
CA ARG A 178 11.51 -16.99 30.49
C ARG A 178 11.02 -17.02 31.95
N TRP A 179 9.99 -16.26 32.30
CA TRP A 179 9.38 -16.32 33.63
C TRP A 179 8.67 -17.66 33.88
N SER A 180 8.00 -18.22 32.88
CA SER A 180 7.41 -19.58 32.93
C SER A 180 8.46 -20.68 33.12
N ARG A 181 9.73 -20.45 32.74
CA ARG A 181 10.85 -21.38 33.03
C ARG A 181 11.50 -21.19 34.40
N MET A 182 11.36 -20.03 35.04
CA MET A 182 11.96 -19.74 36.35
C MET A 182 11.01 -20.12 37.48
N TRP A 183 11.25 -21.25 38.13
CA TRP A 183 10.52 -21.67 39.33
C TRP A 183 11.14 -21.07 40.59
N SER A 184 10.32 -20.44 41.41
CA SER A 184 10.72 -19.94 42.73
C SER A 184 10.62 -21.03 43.80
N ARG A 185 11.35 -20.85 44.91
CA ARG A 185 11.31 -21.81 46.04
C ARG A 185 9.91 -21.97 46.61
N LYS A 186 9.16 -20.87 46.76
CA LYS A 186 7.77 -20.89 47.24
C LYS A 186 6.86 -21.68 46.32
N GLU A 187 7.04 -21.56 44.99
CA GLU A 187 6.28 -22.36 44.03
C GLU A 187 6.65 -23.83 44.09
N ASP A 188 7.94 -24.17 44.26
CA ASP A 188 8.38 -25.54 44.47
C ASP A 188 7.82 -26.12 45.77
N GLU A 189 7.80 -25.35 46.87
CA GLU A 189 7.20 -25.74 48.16
C GLU A 189 5.70 -26.03 48.03
N ILE A 190 4.95 -25.12 47.42
CA ILE A 190 3.52 -25.30 47.16
C ILE A 190 3.30 -26.51 46.24
N LEU A 191 4.11 -26.68 45.19
CA LEU A 191 4.02 -27.82 44.28
C LEU A 191 4.22 -29.14 45.04
N MET A 192 5.25 -29.24 45.87
CA MET A 192 5.55 -30.44 46.65
C MET A 192 4.45 -30.76 47.67
N GLU A 193 3.99 -29.75 48.42
CA GLU A 193 2.91 -29.89 49.40
C GLU A 193 1.59 -30.35 48.74
N THR A 194 1.24 -29.73 47.61
CA THR A 194 -0.01 -30.04 46.91
C THR A 194 0.04 -31.45 46.29
N VAL A 195 1.18 -31.87 45.74
CA VAL A 195 1.39 -33.24 45.23
C VAL A 195 1.35 -34.25 46.37
N GLN A 196 1.86 -33.93 47.56
CA GLN A 196 1.78 -34.81 48.73
C GLN A 196 0.34 -35.00 49.20
N ASN A 197 -0.49 -33.96 49.12
CA ASN A 197 -1.88 -33.98 49.57
C ASN A 197 -2.85 -34.63 48.57
N VAL A 198 -2.63 -34.44 47.26
CA VAL A 198 -3.57 -34.85 46.20
C VAL A 198 -3.06 -36.05 45.38
N GLY A 199 -1.75 -36.30 45.38
CA GLY A 199 -1.11 -37.30 44.51
C GLY A 199 -0.79 -36.77 43.10
N THR A 200 -0.14 -37.60 42.27
CA THR A 200 0.36 -37.22 40.93
C THR A 200 -0.63 -37.48 39.78
N SER A 201 -1.91 -37.74 40.07
CA SER A 201 -2.93 -38.06 39.07
C SER A 201 -3.60 -36.81 38.47
N ASP A 202 -3.77 -35.76 39.27
CA ASP A 202 -4.63 -34.61 38.92
C ASP A 202 -3.87 -33.29 38.84
N TRP A 203 -3.03 -33.14 37.82
CA TRP A 203 -2.21 -31.94 37.59
C TRP A 203 -3.00 -30.66 37.38
N GLN A 204 -4.25 -30.74 36.90
CA GLN A 204 -5.15 -29.59 36.82
C GLN A 204 -5.49 -29.01 38.19
N ARG A 205 -5.68 -29.88 39.19
CA ARG A 205 -5.97 -29.44 40.56
C ARG A 205 -4.74 -28.81 41.21
N ILE A 206 -3.57 -29.38 40.94
CA ILE A 206 -2.28 -28.86 41.42
C ILE A 206 -1.96 -27.50 40.80
N SER A 207 -2.16 -27.33 39.49
CA SER A 207 -1.92 -26.03 38.82
C SER A 207 -2.83 -24.93 39.34
N ASN A 208 -4.07 -25.25 39.75
CA ASN A 208 -4.98 -24.24 40.31
C ASN A 208 -4.48 -23.64 41.64
N CYS A 209 -3.58 -24.32 42.36
CA CYS A 209 -2.92 -23.80 43.55
C CYS A 209 -1.75 -22.85 43.20
N LEU A 210 -1.27 -22.87 41.96
CA LEU A 210 -0.16 -22.07 41.44
C LEU A 210 -0.68 -21.09 40.37
N HIS A 211 -0.96 -19.86 40.77
CA HIS A 211 -1.72 -18.87 40.00
C HIS A 211 -1.17 -18.53 38.59
N GLU A 212 0.07 -18.90 38.29
CA GLU A 212 0.72 -18.63 36.99
C GLU A 212 1.37 -19.87 36.35
N ARG A 213 1.05 -21.08 36.80
CA ARG A 213 1.61 -22.33 36.25
C ARG A 213 0.54 -23.19 35.61
N THR A 214 0.87 -23.79 34.48
CA THR A 214 0.01 -24.75 33.79
C THR A 214 0.21 -26.17 34.33
N PRO A 215 -0.78 -27.07 34.15
CA PRO A 215 -0.67 -28.47 34.59
C PRO A 215 0.57 -29.18 34.03
N HIS A 216 0.92 -28.89 32.79
CA HIS A 216 2.08 -29.47 32.11
C HIS A 216 3.40 -29.01 32.73
N GLU A 217 3.55 -27.71 32.99
CA GLU A 217 4.74 -27.16 33.66
C GLU A 217 4.92 -27.74 35.06
N CYS A 218 3.83 -27.92 35.81
CA CYS A 218 3.86 -28.54 37.14
C CYS A 218 4.35 -29.99 37.09
N PHE A 219 3.88 -30.77 36.11
CA PHE A 219 4.33 -32.15 35.90
C PHE A 219 5.81 -32.22 35.53
N GLU A 220 6.25 -31.44 34.54
CA GLU A 220 7.66 -31.41 34.13
C GLU A 220 8.57 -31.01 35.29
N ARG A 221 8.17 -29.98 36.06
CA ARG A 221 8.92 -29.55 37.24
C ARG A 221 9.00 -30.64 38.30
N TRP A 222 7.88 -31.30 38.61
CA TRP A 222 7.84 -32.40 39.56
C TRP A 222 8.75 -33.56 39.14
N GLN A 223 8.78 -33.93 37.85
CA GLN A 223 9.69 -34.94 37.33
C GLN A 223 11.16 -34.56 37.55
N MET A 224 11.51 -33.28 37.37
CA MET A 224 12.87 -32.78 37.61
C MET A 224 13.25 -32.80 39.10
N ILE A 225 12.33 -32.41 40.00
CA ILE A 225 12.55 -32.40 41.45
C ILE A 225 12.66 -33.82 42.01
N SER A 226 11.73 -34.69 41.63
CA SER A 226 11.68 -36.10 42.08
C SER A 226 12.87 -36.92 41.57
N SER A 227 13.40 -36.61 40.39
CA SER A 227 14.57 -37.31 39.83
C SER A 227 15.91 -36.84 40.41
N ASN A 228 15.98 -35.71 41.12
CA ASN A 228 17.23 -35.23 41.71
C ASN A 228 17.01 -34.37 42.99
N PRO A 229 16.93 -35.00 44.18
CA PRO A 229 16.63 -34.31 45.44
C PRO A 229 17.75 -33.36 45.91
N ARG A 230 18.93 -33.36 45.27
CA ARG A 230 20.05 -32.47 45.62
C ARG A 230 19.95 -31.05 45.03
N LYS A 231 18.93 -30.78 44.20
CA LYS A 231 18.68 -29.44 43.62
C LYS A 231 17.74 -28.57 44.44
N LEU A 232 17.27 -29.04 45.60
CA LEU A 232 16.60 -28.20 46.58
C LEU A 232 17.60 -27.16 47.09
N PRO A 233 17.38 -25.86 46.83
CA PRO A 233 18.24 -24.85 47.42
C PRO A 233 18.00 -24.84 48.93
N SER A 234 18.98 -25.38 49.68
CA SER A 234 18.92 -25.57 51.12
C SER A 234 18.48 -24.30 51.85
N ILE A 235 17.56 -24.46 52.81
CA ILE A 235 17.08 -23.39 53.70
C ILE A 235 18.24 -22.80 54.53
N SER A 236 19.36 -23.52 54.66
CA SER A 236 20.57 -23.06 55.36
C SER A 236 21.39 -21.99 54.61
N ALA A 237 21.04 -21.60 53.38
CA ALA A 237 21.77 -20.59 52.60
C ALA A 237 21.14 -19.18 52.66
N LEU A 238 20.28 -18.90 53.66
CA LEU A 238 19.61 -17.61 53.87
C LEU A 238 19.83 -17.04 55.28
N LEU A 239 20.86 -17.51 55.99
CA LEU A 239 21.24 -16.99 57.31
C LEU A 239 22.73 -16.62 57.43
N ASP A 240 23.36 -16.23 56.33
CA ASP A 240 24.59 -15.42 56.32
C ASP A 240 24.40 -14.19 55.41
#